data_AF-A0A7K1B404-F1
#
_entry.id   AF-A0A7K1B404-F1
#
_cell.length_a   1.000
_cell.length_b   1.000
_cell.length_c   1.000
_cell.angle_alpha   90.00
_cell.angle_beta   90.00
_cell.angle_gamma   90.00
#
_symmetry.space_group_name_H-M   'P 1'
#
loop_
_entity.id
_entity.type
_entity.pdbx_description
1 polymer ?
#
loop_
_entity_poly.entity_id
_entity_poly.type
_entity_poly.pdbx_seq_one_letter_code
_entity_poly.pdbx_strand_id
1 'polypeptide(L)'
;MANQIGDFFAPYPHARRVEGVRNHLRNYWDPRMREAFFEYLDATGGPDVHEHVKEAAALVRADTAPVRAYAGPPKQLDATS
;
A
#
# COMPACT_ATOMS: atom_id res chain seq x y z
N MET A 1 7.08 11.04 2.42
CA MET A 1 7.15 9.61 2.83
C MET A 1 6.32 8.69 1.93
N ALA A 2 5.01 8.91 1.74
CA ALA A 2 4.17 8.03 0.91
C ALA A 2 4.78 7.77 -0.50
N ASN A 3 5.21 8.83 -1.19
CA ASN A 3 5.84 8.69 -2.50
C ASN A 3 7.19 7.97 -2.47
N GLN A 4 8.00 8.15 -1.43
CA GLN A 4 9.28 7.43 -1.29
C GLN A 4 9.08 5.91 -1.17
N ILE A 5 8.00 5.48 -0.50
CA ILE A 5 7.58 4.07 -0.47
C ILE A 5 7.13 3.65 -1.88
N GLY A 6 6.37 4.50 -2.55
CA GLY A 6 5.98 4.31 -3.94
C GLY A 6 7.17 4.11 -4.88
N ASP A 7 8.22 4.93 -4.75
CA ASP A 7 9.45 4.88 -5.54
C ASP A 7 10.22 3.58 -5.30
N PHE A 8 10.29 3.13 -4.04
CA PHE A 8 10.92 1.86 -3.69
C PHE A 8 10.27 0.67 -4.43
N PHE A 9 8.94 0.70 -4.59
CA PHE A 9 8.21 -0.34 -5.30
C PHE A 9 8.08 -0.10 -6.82
N ALA A 10 8.54 1.04 -7.34
CA ALA A 10 8.43 1.40 -8.76
C ALA A 10 9.04 0.35 -9.72
N PRO A 11 10.18 -0.31 -9.43
CA PRO A 11 10.75 -1.30 -10.33
C PRO A 11 9.93 -2.60 -10.48
N TYR A 12 8.98 -2.87 -9.58
CA TYR A 12 8.20 -4.10 -9.60
C TYR A 12 7.01 -4.01 -10.57
N PRO A 13 6.52 -5.17 -11.07
CA PRO A 13 5.27 -5.23 -11.84
C PRO A 13 4.10 -4.63 -11.06
N HIS A 14 3.16 -4.02 -11.78
CA HIS A 14 2.06 -3.23 -11.20
C HIS A 14 1.37 -3.88 -10.00
N ALA A 15 0.94 -5.13 -10.14
CA ALA A 15 0.27 -5.86 -9.06
C ALA A 15 1.13 -5.99 -7.79
N ARG A 16 2.43 -6.31 -7.95
CA ARG A 16 3.37 -6.39 -6.82
C ARG A 16 3.70 -5.02 -6.24
N ARG A 17 3.75 -3.98 -7.07
CA ARG A 17 4.00 -2.61 -6.65
C ARG A 17 2.89 -2.11 -5.73
N VAL A 18 1.63 -2.21 -6.19
CA VAL A 18 0.46 -1.77 -5.41
C VAL A 18 0.34 -2.57 -4.10
N GLU A 19 0.47 -3.90 -4.17
CA GLU A 19 0.38 -4.75 -2.97
C GLU A 19 1.53 -4.50 -1.99
N GLY A 20 2.75 -4.23 -2.48
CA GLY A 20 3.89 -3.86 -1.65
C GLY A 20 3.65 -2.57 -0.87
N VAL A 21 3.16 -1.52 -1.54
CA VAL A 21 2.81 -0.25 -0.89
C VAL A 21 1.68 -0.45 0.12
N ARG A 22 0.61 -1.17 -0.25
CA ARG A 22 -0.53 -1.46 0.64
C ARG A 22 -0.06 -2.12 1.93
N ASN A 23 0.75 -3.17 1.82
CA ASN A 23 1.30 -3.88 2.98
C ASN A 23 2.21 -3.00 3.81
N HIS A 24 3.00 -2.12 3.19
CA HIS A 24 3.87 -1.21 3.93
C HIS A 24 3.06 -0.20 4.75
N LEU A 25 2.06 0.44 4.13
CA LEU A 25 1.15 1.35 4.82
C LEU A 25 0.45 0.63 5.98
N ARG A 26 -0.09 -0.56 5.75
CA ARG A 26 -0.85 -1.30 6.77
C ARG A 26 0.01 -1.75 7.97
N ASN A 27 1.23 -2.20 7.74
CA ASN A 27 2.07 -2.82 8.78
C ASN A 27 2.97 -1.83 9.52
N TYR A 28 3.40 -0.75 8.86
CA TYR A 28 4.41 0.16 9.42
C TYR A 28 3.89 1.55 9.74
N TRP A 29 2.77 1.99 9.12
CA TRP A 29 2.20 3.28 9.48
C TRP A 29 1.23 3.14 10.64
N ASP A 30 1.40 4.03 11.61
CA ASP A 30 0.43 4.21 12.68
C ASP A 30 -0.97 4.46 12.09
N PRO A 31 -2.05 3.91 12.69
CA PRO A 31 -3.41 4.14 12.23
C PRO A 31 -3.73 5.62 11.98
N ARG A 32 -3.27 6.54 12.86
CA ARG A 32 -3.51 7.98 12.71
C ARG A 32 -2.80 8.58 11.50
N MET A 33 -1.60 8.07 11.17
CA MET A 33 -0.89 8.51 9.97
C MET A 33 -1.63 8.07 8.70
N ARG A 34 -2.23 6.88 8.70
CA ARG A 34 -3.05 6.40 7.59
C ARG A 34 -4.32 7.22 7.43
N GLU A 35 -5.00 7.52 8.53
CA GLU A 35 -6.18 8.38 8.55
C GLU A 35 -5.87 9.77 7.97
N ALA A 36 -4.83 10.44 8.47
CA ALA A 36 -4.41 11.75 7.95
C ALA A 36 -4.07 11.72 6.46
N PHE A 37 -3.49 10.61 5.98
CA PHE A 37 -3.22 10.44 4.56
C PHE A 37 -4.48 10.25 3.73
N PHE A 38 -5.46 9.49 4.22
CA PHE A 38 -6.76 9.35 3.55
C PHE A 38 -7.52 10.66 3.51
N GLU A 39 -7.52 11.42 4.60
CA GLU A 39 -8.12 12.76 4.64
C GLU A 39 -7.46 13.70 3.62
N TYR A 40 -6.13 13.68 3.51
CA TYR A 40 -5.42 14.43 2.48
C TYR A 40 -5.84 14.04 1.05
N LEU A 41 -5.94 12.73 0.77
CA LEU A 41 -6.39 12.24 -0.53
C LEU A 41 -7.83 12.64 -0.83
N ASP A 42 -8.73 12.54 0.14
CA ASP A 42 -10.14 12.91 -0.01
C ASP A 42 -10.30 14.43 -0.19
N ALA A 43 -9.47 15.26 0.47
CA ALA A 43 -9.53 16.72 0.38
C ALA A 43 -8.92 17.29 -0.91
N THR A 44 -7.86 16.66 -1.45
CA THR A 44 -7.07 17.23 -2.56
C THR A 44 -7.10 16.41 -3.83
N GLY A 45 -7.54 15.15 -3.78
CA GLY A 45 -7.34 14.16 -4.84
C GLY A 45 -5.90 13.65 -4.97
N GLY A 46 -4.99 14.10 -4.10
CA GLY A 46 -3.57 13.73 -4.08
C GLY A 46 -2.86 13.98 -5.41
N PRO A 47 -2.83 15.22 -5.94
CA PRO A 47 -2.27 15.50 -7.27
C PRO A 47 -0.77 15.18 -7.36
N ASP A 48 -0.06 15.25 -6.24
CA ASP A 48 1.35 14.97 -6.08
C ASP A 48 1.64 13.53 -5.61
N VAL A 49 0.61 12.71 -5.41
CA VAL A 49 0.77 11.32 -4.97
C VAL A 49 0.81 10.39 -6.17
N HIS A 50 1.75 9.43 -6.19
CA HIS A 50 1.80 8.46 -7.28
C HIS A 50 0.50 7.63 -7.38
N GLU A 51 0.06 7.32 -8.60
CA GLU A 51 -1.18 6.57 -8.85
C GLU A 51 -1.22 5.24 -8.10
N HIS A 52 -0.13 4.46 -8.16
CA HIS A 52 -0.04 3.17 -7.45
C HIS A 52 -0.08 3.29 -5.93
N VAL A 53 0.28 4.47 -5.38
CA VAL A 53 0.16 4.75 -3.93
C VAL A 53 -1.30 5.07 -3.57
N LYS A 54 -2.03 5.80 -4.43
CA LYS A 54 -3.46 6.05 -4.25
C LYS A 54 -4.27 4.76 -4.34
N GLU A 55 -3.96 3.90 -5.31
CA GLU A 55 -4.58 2.58 -5.44
C GLU A 55 -4.35 1.73 -4.19
N ALA A 56 -3.10 1.68 -3.71
CA ALA A 56 -2.76 0.98 -2.47
C ALA A 56 -3.53 1.54 -1.27
N ALA A 57 -3.67 2.86 -1.16
CA ALA A 57 -4.45 3.51 -0.11
C ALA A 57 -5.93 3.11 -0.14
N ALA A 58 -6.52 3.03 -1.34
CA ALA A 58 -7.90 2.56 -1.51
C ALA A 58 -8.06 1.11 -1.05
N LEU A 59 -7.10 0.24 -1.34
CA LEU A 59 -7.08 -1.15 -0.86
C LEU A 59 -6.95 -1.24 0.66
N VAL A 60 -6.14 -0.38 1.29
CA VAL A 60 -6.05 -0.33 2.76
C VAL A 60 -7.38 0.10 3.39
N ARG A 61 -8.11 1.05 2.79
CA ARG A 61 -9.45 1.46 3.27
C ARG A 61 -10.49 0.36 3.14
N ALA A 62 -10.45 -0.39 2.05
CA ALA A 62 -11.35 -1.52 1.82
C ALA A 62 -11.05 -2.71 2.74
N ASP A 63 -9.79 -2.87 3.17
CA ASP A 63 -9.35 -3.92 4.07
C ASP A 63 -9.50 -3.53 5.54
N THR A 64 -10.71 -3.72 6.07
CA THR A 64 -11.02 -3.53 7.51
C THR A 64 -10.55 -4.70 8.38
N ALA A 65 -9.95 -5.74 7.78
CA ALA A 65 -9.52 -6.90 8.54
C ALA A 65 -8.32 -6.54 9.44
N PRO A 66 -8.35 -6.94 10.73
CA PRO A 66 -7.23 -6.70 11.63
C PRO A 66 -5.96 -7.26 11.01
N VAL A 67 -4.84 -6.55 11.19
CA VAL A 67 -3.52 -7.01 10.75
C VAL A 67 -3.30 -8.39 11.36
N ARG A 68 -3.39 -9.45 10.54
CA ARG A 68 -2.95 -10.78 10.97
C ARG A 68 -1.48 -10.63 11.27
N ALA A 69 -1.08 -10.94 12.51
CA ALA A 69 0.33 -10.98 12.89
C ALA A 69 1.11 -11.71 11.78
N TYR A 70 2.02 -10.98 11.14
CA TYR A 70 2.92 -11.39 10.06
C TYR A 70 2.69 -12.81 9.50
N ALA A 71 1.98 -12.94 8.38
CA ALA A 71 1.65 -14.23 7.75
C ALA A 71 2.85 -14.94 7.05
N GLY A 72 4.09 -14.51 7.34
CA GLY A 72 5.28 -14.95 6.62
C GLY A 72 5.43 -14.32 5.24
N PRO A 73 6.60 -14.44 4.60
CA PRO A 73 6.80 -13.96 3.23
C PRO A 73 5.81 -14.66 2.29
N PRO A 74 5.29 -13.97 1.26
CA PRO A 74 4.41 -14.59 0.29
C PRO A 74 5.10 -15.82 -0.29
N LYS A 75 4.41 -16.97 -0.23
CA LYS A 75 4.89 -18.19 -0.87
C LYS A 75 5.13 -17.85 -2.35
N GLN A 76 6.33 -18.13 -2.85
CA GLN A 76 6.61 -18.03 -4.27
C GLN A 76 5.50 -18.83 -4.96
N LEU A 77 4.70 -18.17 -5.78
CA LEU A 77 3.76 -18.89 -6.64
C LEU A 77 4.66 -19.67 -7.59
N ASP A 78 4.87 -20.94 -7.26
CA ASP A 78 5.58 -21.86 -8.11
C ASP A 78 4.81 -21.89 -9.42
N ALA A 79 5.39 -21.25 -10.44
CA ALA A 79 5.01 -21.43 -11.82
C ALA A 79 5.23 -22.92 -12.11
N THR A 80 4.14 -23.68 -11.98
CA THR A 80 4.15 -25.11 -12.23
C THR A 80 4.06 -25.27 -13.74
N SER A 81 5.16 -25.76 -14.34
CA SER A 81 5.16 -26.44 -15.63
C SER A 81 4.40 -27.76 -15.55
#